data_AF-A0A936BE51-F1
#
_entry.id   AF-A0A936BE51-F1
#
_cell.length_a   1.000
_cell.length_b   1.000
_cell.length_c   1.000
_cell.angle_alpha   90.00
_cell.angle_beta   90.00
_cell.angle_gamma   90.00
#
_symmetry.space_group_name_H-M   'P 1'
#
loop_
_entity.id
_entity.type
_entity.pdbx_description
1 polymer ?
#
loop_
_entity_poly.entity_id
_entity_poly.type
_entity_poly.pdbx_seq_one_letter_code
_entity_poly.pdbx_strand_id
1 'polypeptide(L)'
;MLEWPNTNPALSEELIPRMITLIGEQFAYPVVSPRLRANVGSILTILGDPRQEVIDREPAVMPVVDFGFEIAKYPVTNAQYWYFVDDGGYTTKWDRVWSEEGWKWRDKKQWQQPRYWDDVRFNQPNQPVVGVSWYEAEAYASWLSEVTSKSYRLPTEEEWEKAARDPNGGNYPWGDWEEGYANTREAGIDRPSAVGLFPKGVAHCGAHDMAGNVWEWTNSWYDEDKEFAVCGGSWYDELNGSHVLNSSWSSPHDWDNYLGVRLVRVPHFSGS
;
A
#
# COMPACT_ATOMS: atom_id res chain seq x y z
N MET A 1 1.10 -10.51 -20.59
CA MET A 1 1.85 -9.26 -20.47
C MET A 1 0.87 -8.12 -20.72
N LEU A 2 0.45 -7.40 -19.68
CA LEU A 2 -0.18 -6.09 -19.90
C LEU A 2 0.94 -5.22 -20.49
N GLU A 3 0.92 -5.01 -21.80
CA GLU A 3 1.78 -4.00 -22.40
C GLU A 3 1.35 -2.67 -21.80
N TRP A 4 2.23 -2.05 -21.01
CA TRP A 4 1.99 -0.69 -20.56
C TRP A 4 1.73 0.20 -21.78
N PRO A 5 0.76 1.13 -21.71
CA PRO A 5 0.39 1.92 -22.86
C PRO A 5 1.65 2.53 -23.45
N ASN A 6 1.90 2.29 -24.74
CA ASN A 6 2.97 2.94 -25.50
C ASN A 6 2.72 4.46 -25.40
N THR A 7 3.45 5.11 -24.50
CA THR A 7 3.32 6.55 -24.30
C THR A 7 3.94 7.29 -25.47
N ASN A 8 3.30 8.38 -25.88
CA ASN A 8 3.94 9.34 -26.77
C ASN A 8 5.04 10.05 -25.96
N PRO A 9 6.34 9.86 -26.27
CA PRO A 9 7.42 10.39 -25.45
C PRO A 9 7.37 11.92 -25.32
N ALA A 10 6.99 12.61 -26.40
CA ALA A 10 6.87 14.06 -26.40
C ALA A 10 5.75 14.56 -25.46
N LEU A 11 4.64 13.82 -25.37
CA LEU A 11 3.54 14.15 -24.45
C LEU A 11 3.95 13.93 -22.99
N SER A 12 4.67 12.83 -22.72
CA SER A 12 5.20 12.53 -21.39
C SER A 12 6.21 13.60 -20.93
N GLU A 13 7.16 13.99 -21.79
CA GLU A 13 8.16 15.02 -21.50
C GLU A 13 7.54 16.39 -21.15
N GLU A 14 6.41 16.75 -21.78
CA GLU A 14 5.73 18.02 -21.52
C GLU A 14 4.84 18.00 -20.27
N LEU A 15 4.05 16.94 -20.10
CA LEU A 15 2.99 16.91 -19.09
C LEU A 15 3.48 16.42 -17.73
N ILE A 16 4.41 15.47 -17.68
CA ILE A 16 4.89 14.89 -16.41
C ILE A 16 5.45 15.98 -15.47
N PRO A 17 6.35 16.88 -15.89
CA PRO A 17 6.90 17.89 -14.98
C PRO A 17 5.80 18.79 -14.39
N ARG A 18 4.81 19.19 -15.19
CA ARG A 18 3.68 20.02 -14.73
C ARG A 18 2.80 19.27 -13.74
N MET A 19 2.54 17.98 -13.98
CA MET A 19 1.80 17.12 -13.06
C MET A 19 2.56 16.89 -11.75
N ILE A 20 3.88 16.73 -11.82
CA ILE A 20 4.72 16.63 -10.62
C ILE A 20 4.77 17.95 -9.86
N THR A 21 4.85 19.10 -10.53
CA THR A 21 4.71 20.40 -9.87
C THR A 21 3.34 20.55 -9.21
N LEU A 22 2.26 20.10 -9.86
CA LEU A 22 0.93 20.02 -9.26
C LEU A 22 0.96 19.15 -8.01
N ILE A 23 1.70 18.02 -8.04
CA ILE A 23 1.84 17.10 -6.92
C ILE A 23 2.75 17.61 -5.78
N GLY A 24 3.87 18.26 -6.11
CA GLY A 24 4.92 18.62 -5.16
C GLY A 24 4.81 20.03 -4.60
N GLU A 25 4.44 21.01 -5.43
CA GLU A 25 4.48 22.44 -5.06
C GLU A 25 3.08 23.04 -4.85
N GLN A 26 2.05 22.55 -5.54
CA GLN A 26 0.69 23.09 -5.41
C GLN A 26 -0.18 22.37 -4.37
N PHE A 27 0.18 21.17 -3.90
CA PHE A 27 -0.49 20.49 -2.76
C PHE A 27 -0.18 21.13 -1.40
N ALA A 28 0.65 22.19 -1.37
CA ALA A 28 0.82 23.06 -0.21
C ALA A 28 -0.28 24.11 -0.07
N TYR A 29 -1.14 24.28 -1.09
CA TYR A 29 -2.25 25.25 -1.09
C TYR A 29 -3.61 24.54 -1.22
N PRO A 30 -4.68 25.09 -0.61
CA PRO A 30 -6.05 24.53 -0.65
C PRO A 30 -6.70 24.54 -2.06
N VAL A 31 -5.94 24.78 -3.12
CA VAL A 31 -6.46 24.98 -4.47
C VAL A 31 -6.67 23.65 -5.22
N VAL A 32 -5.97 22.56 -4.83
CA VAL A 32 -6.08 21.28 -5.53
C VAL A 32 -6.89 20.26 -4.72
N SER A 33 -8.12 19.99 -5.16
CA SER A 33 -9.03 19.04 -4.50
C SER A 33 -8.48 17.60 -4.50
N PRO A 34 -8.80 16.75 -3.49
CA PRO A 34 -8.44 15.33 -3.47
C PRO A 34 -8.75 14.58 -4.78
N ARG A 35 -9.92 14.81 -5.37
CA ARG A 35 -10.32 14.23 -6.66
C ARG A 35 -9.37 14.58 -7.80
N LEU A 36 -8.92 15.84 -7.86
CA LEU A 36 -7.96 16.25 -8.88
C LEU A 36 -6.61 15.57 -8.66
N ARG A 37 -6.17 15.39 -7.40
CA ARG A 37 -4.94 14.63 -7.08
C ARG A 37 -5.03 13.20 -7.57
N ALA A 38 -6.12 12.51 -7.26
CA ALA A 38 -6.37 11.14 -7.72
C ALA A 38 -6.34 11.04 -9.26
N ASN A 39 -6.94 12.01 -9.95
CA ASN A 39 -6.88 12.07 -11.41
C ASN A 39 -5.46 12.25 -11.95
N VAL A 40 -4.63 13.10 -11.33
CA VAL A 40 -3.22 13.25 -11.72
C VAL A 40 -2.48 11.92 -11.54
N GLY A 41 -2.68 11.20 -10.43
CA GLY A 41 -2.12 9.87 -10.22
C GLY A 41 -2.49 8.86 -11.31
N SER A 42 -3.75 8.85 -11.72
CA SER A 42 -4.21 7.99 -12.83
C SER A 42 -3.63 8.39 -14.17
N ILE A 43 -3.40 9.68 -14.42
CA ILE A 43 -2.74 10.11 -15.66
C ILE A 43 -1.25 9.74 -15.64
N LEU A 44 -0.58 9.83 -14.49
CA LEU A 44 0.81 9.40 -14.35
C LEU A 44 0.99 7.90 -14.64
N THR A 45 0.02 7.05 -14.27
CA THR A 45 0.02 5.64 -14.69
C THR A 45 0.12 5.49 -16.20
N ILE A 46 -0.60 6.33 -16.94
CA ILE A 46 -0.62 6.28 -18.40
C ILE A 46 0.68 6.87 -18.95
N LEU A 47 1.10 8.03 -18.49
CA LEU A 47 2.23 8.78 -19.06
C LEU A 47 3.62 8.27 -18.61
N GLY A 48 3.67 7.48 -17.55
CA GLY A 48 4.89 7.07 -16.86
C GLY A 48 5.08 7.86 -15.58
N ASP A 49 4.76 7.26 -14.43
CA ASP A 49 4.97 7.88 -13.12
C ASP A 49 6.49 8.04 -12.90
N PRO A 50 7.03 9.26 -12.72
CA PRO A 50 8.47 9.44 -12.57
C PRO A 50 8.96 9.05 -11.17
N ARG A 51 8.06 8.78 -10.22
CA ARG A 51 8.41 8.30 -8.88
C ARG A 51 8.79 6.83 -8.97
N GLN A 52 10.06 6.58 -9.29
CA GLN A 52 10.58 5.22 -9.44
C GLN A 52 10.23 4.35 -8.23
N GLU A 53 10.39 4.86 -7.01
CA GLU A 53 10.03 4.14 -5.76
C GLU A 53 8.55 3.66 -5.66
N VAL A 54 7.63 4.21 -6.46
CA VAL A 54 6.20 3.84 -6.48
C VAL A 54 5.89 2.78 -7.55
N ILE A 55 6.59 2.84 -8.69
CA ILE A 55 6.37 1.99 -9.86
C ILE A 55 7.58 1.10 -10.19
N ASP A 56 8.50 0.94 -9.24
CA ASP A 56 9.87 0.53 -9.56
C ASP A 56 9.91 -0.81 -10.28
N ARG A 57 10.82 -0.89 -11.23
CA ARG A 57 10.88 -1.98 -12.21
C ARG A 57 11.80 -3.12 -11.79
N GLU A 58 12.33 -3.06 -10.57
CA GLU A 58 13.13 -4.11 -9.96
C GLU A 58 12.55 -4.48 -8.58
N PRO A 59 12.30 -5.77 -8.29
CA PRO A 59 11.81 -6.22 -6.98
C PRO A 59 12.67 -5.81 -5.77
N ALA A 60 13.89 -5.33 -6.00
CA ALA A 60 14.94 -5.17 -4.98
C ALA A 60 14.85 -3.92 -4.10
N VAL A 61 13.94 -2.97 -4.40
CA VAL A 61 13.90 -1.68 -3.70
C VAL A 61 12.48 -1.35 -3.22
N MET A 62 12.06 -1.99 -2.12
CA MET A 62 11.00 -1.42 -1.30
C MET A 62 11.54 -0.15 -0.60
N PRO A 63 11.00 1.04 -0.88
CA PRO A 63 11.40 2.25 -0.15
C PRO A 63 10.98 2.10 1.31
N VAL A 64 11.90 2.33 2.24
CA VAL A 64 11.65 2.24 3.68
C VAL A 64 11.96 3.54 4.39
N VAL A 65 11.32 3.75 5.54
CA VAL A 65 11.72 4.74 6.53
C VAL A 65 12.23 4.03 7.78
N ASP A 66 13.35 4.50 8.34
CA ASP A 66 13.94 3.94 9.57
C ASP A 66 13.36 4.64 10.81
N PHE A 67 12.71 3.86 11.67
CA PHE A 67 12.12 4.33 12.93
C PHE A 67 12.42 3.36 14.09
N GLY A 68 13.63 2.81 14.11
CA GLY A 68 14.05 1.73 15.02
C GLY A 68 13.69 0.33 14.52
N PHE A 69 12.92 0.28 13.43
CA PHE A 69 12.73 -0.81 12.48
C PHE A 69 12.43 -0.13 11.14
N GLU A 70 12.56 -0.85 10.04
CA GLU A 70 12.30 -0.28 8.71
C GLU A 70 10.87 -0.61 8.28
N ILE A 71 10.06 0.40 7.99
CA ILE A 71 8.69 0.23 7.46
C ILE A 71 8.62 0.76 6.04
N ALA A 72 7.85 0.10 5.17
CA ALA A 72 7.65 0.57 3.81
C ALA A 72 7.07 1.98 3.82
N LYS A 73 7.62 2.86 2.98
CA LYS A 73 7.20 4.26 2.85
C LYS A 73 5.76 4.38 2.34
N TYR A 74 5.34 3.45 1.50
CA TYR A 74 4.00 3.36 0.91
C TYR A 74 3.38 1.98 1.15
N PRO A 75 2.05 1.84 1.03
CA PRO A 75 1.44 0.53 0.81
C PRO A 75 2.05 -0.14 -0.44
N VAL A 76 2.09 -1.47 -0.46
CA VAL A 76 2.53 -2.26 -1.62
C VAL A 76 1.64 -1.91 -2.81
N THR A 77 2.26 -1.52 -3.93
CA THR A 77 1.51 -1.11 -5.12
C THR A 77 1.18 -2.28 -6.03
N ASN A 78 0.22 -2.10 -6.93
CA ASN A 78 -0.07 -3.10 -7.96
C ASN A 78 1.16 -3.39 -8.83
N ALA A 79 2.00 -2.39 -9.14
CA ALA A 79 3.24 -2.58 -9.88
C ALA A 79 4.20 -3.54 -9.16
N GLN A 80 4.34 -3.38 -7.84
CA GLN A 80 5.20 -4.24 -7.02
C GLN A 80 4.61 -5.65 -6.89
N TYR A 81 3.31 -5.76 -6.62
CA TYR A 81 2.62 -7.04 -6.50
C TYR A 81 2.59 -7.82 -7.83
N TRP A 82 2.61 -7.12 -8.97
CA TRP A 82 2.63 -7.74 -10.29
C TRP A 82 3.83 -8.67 -10.48
N TYR A 83 5.00 -8.34 -9.92
CA TYR A 83 6.17 -9.22 -10.00
C TYR A 83 5.96 -10.53 -9.24
N PHE A 84 5.28 -10.50 -8.10
CA PHE A 84 4.93 -11.73 -7.40
C PHE A 84 4.01 -12.62 -8.25
N VAL A 85 3.00 -12.02 -8.88
CA VAL A 85 2.08 -12.75 -9.77
C VAL A 85 2.81 -13.31 -10.99
N ASP A 86 3.57 -12.47 -11.70
CA ASP A 86 4.30 -12.81 -12.93
C ASP A 86 5.41 -13.84 -12.69
N ASP A 87 6.09 -13.75 -11.55
CA ASP A 87 7.09 -14.73 -11.13
C ASP A 87 6.45 -16.06 -10.66
N GLY A 88 5.13 -16.20 -10.76
CA GLY A 88 4.39 -17.43 -10.47
C GLY A 88 4.09 -17.63 -8.99
N GLY A 89 3.94 -16.56 -8.22
CA GLY A 89 3.71 -16.56 -6.77
C GLY A 89 2.49 -17.38 -6.32
N TYR A 90 1.50 -17.55 -7.19
CA TYR A 90 0.30 -18.38 -6.99
C TYR A 90 0.45 -19.81 -7.53
N THR A 91 1.65 -20.22 -7.95
CA THR A 91 1.93 -21.52 -8.55
C THR A 91 2.87 -22.33 -7.66
N THR A 92 2.99 -23.63 -7.93
CA THR A 92 3.86 -24.54 -7.16
C THR A 92 5.34 -24.16 -7.19
N LYS A 93 5.76 -23.21 -8.03
CA LYS A 93 7.11 -22.62 -7.99
C LYS A 93 7.41 -21.97 -6.63
N TRP A 94 6.38 -21.44 -5.97
CA TRP A 94 6.46 -20.62 -4.78
C TRP A 94 5.58 -21.14 -3.63
N ASP A 95 5.20 -22.42 -3.63
CA ASP A 95 4.38 -23.02 -2.57
C ASP A 95 4.95 -22.84 -1.16
N ARG A 96 6.28 -22.92 -1.01
CA ARG A 96 7.01 -22.76 0.25
C ARG A 96 6.89 -21.37 0.90
N VAL A 97 6.53 -20.32 0.15
CA VAL A 97 6.38 -18.97 0.73
C VAL A 97 4.99 -18.76 1.34
N TRP A 98 4.06 -19.69 1.13
CA TRP A 98 2.74 -19.68 1.74
C TRP A 98 2.75 -20.53 3.01
N SER A 99 1.99 -20.11 4.02
CA SER A 99 1.60 -21.00 5.11
C SER A 99 0.77 -22.18 4.58
N GLU A 100 0.81 -23.31 5.28
CA GLU A 100 0.07 -24.53 4.87
C GLU A 100 -1.44 -24.27 4.71
N GLU A 101 -2.01 -23.48 5.62
CA GLU A 101 -3.41 -23.08 5.58
C GLU A 101 -3.70 -22.15 4.39
N GLY A 102 -2.87 -21.12 4.19
CA GLY A 102 -2.98 -20.20 3.06
C GLY A 102 -2.88 -20.92 1.71
N TRP A 103 -1.94 -21.86 1.57
CA TRP A 103 -1.76 -22.66 0.35
C TRP A 103 -3.00 -23.50 0.03
N LYS A 104 -3.54 -24.21 1.04
CA LYS A 104 -4.78 -25.00 0.90
C LYS A 104 -5.99 -24.13 0.55
N TRP A 105 -6.09 -22.95 1.15
CA TRP A 105 -7.18 -22.02 0.88
C TRP A 105 -7.13 -21.47 -0.54
N ARG A 106 -5.94 -21.05 -1.00
CA ARG A 106 -5.67 -20.59 -2.36
C ARG A 106 -6.02 -21.66 -3.40
N ASP A 107 -5.63 -22.92 -3.17
CA ASP A 107 -5.97 -24.06 -4.03
C ASP A 107 -7.48 -24.33 -4.08
N LYS A 108 -8.16 -24.35 -2.92
CA LYS A 108 -9.61 -24.58 -2.83
C LYS A 108 -10.41 -23.56 -3.65
N LYS A 109 -9.92 -22.33 -3.73
CA LYS A 109 -10.55 -21.23 -4.46
C LYS A 109 -10.01 -21.05 -5.88
N GLN A 110 -8.98 -21.80 -6.27
CA GLN A 110 -8.30 -21.72 -7.56
C GLN A 110 -7.80 -20.30 -7.88
N TRP A 111 -7.37 -19.56 -6.86
CA TRP A 111 -6.88 -18.20 -7.04
C TRP A 111 -5.52 -18.16 -7.72
N GLN A 112 -5.37 -17.23 -8.66
CA GLN A 112 -4.12 -17.01 -9.41
C GLN A 112 -3.63 -15.57 -9.35
N GLN A 113 -4.45 -14.67 -8.78
CA GLN A 113 -4.22 -13.23 -8.67
C GLN A 113 -5.20 -12.62 -7.64
N PRO A 114 -4.98 -11.36 -7.22
CA PRO A 114 -5.92 -10.62 -6.36
C PRO A 114 -7.31 -10.46 -6.99
N ARG A 115 -8.33 -10.22 -6.16
CA ARG A 115 -9.75 -10.31 -6.60
C ARG A 115 -10.19 -9.17 -7.51
N TYR A 116 -9.54 -8.02 -7.40
CA TYR A 116 -9.82 -6.83 -8.20
C TYR A 116 -8.75 -6.56 -9.27
N TRP A 117 -7.92 -7.57 -9.58
CA TRP A 117 -6.76 -7.42 -10.48
C TRP A 117 -7.11 -7.00 -11.91
N ASP A 118 -8.30 -7.34 -12.39
CA ASP A 118 -8.78 -6.97 -13.73
C ASP A 118 -9.73 -5.74 -13.73
N ASP A 119 -9.99 -5.14 -12.57
CA ASP A 119 -10.84 -3.95 -12.46
C ASP A 119 -9.98 -2.67 -12.54
N VAL A 120 -10.19 -1.91 -13.60
CA VAL A 120 -9.49 -0.63 -13.89
C VAL A 120 -9.59 0.42 -12.80
N ARG A 121 -10.52 0.27 -11.85
CA ARG A 121 -10.65 1.16 -10.69
C ARG A 121 -9.63 0.86 -9.59
N PHE A 122 -9.09 -0.35 -9.55
CA PHE A 122 -8.31 -0.89 -8.44
C PHE A 122 -6.94 -1.45 -8.85
N ASN A 123 -6.66 -1.58 -10.14
CA ASN A 123 -5.47 -2.25 -10.65
C ASN A 123 -4.41 -1.32 -11.27
N GLN A 124 -4.49 0.01 -11.05
CA GLN A 124 -3.48 0.91 -11.62
C GLN A 124 -2.13 0.68 -10.93
N PRO A 125 -1.00 0.71 -11.65
CA PRO A 125 0.34 0.38 -11.15
C PRO A 125 0.74 1.09 -9.86
N ASN A 126 0.40 2.37 -9.74
CA ASN A 126 0.78 3.21 -8.61
C ASN A 126 -0.28 3.24 -7.49
N GLN A 127 -1.41 2.53 -7.62
CA GLN A 127 -2.37 2.31 -6.53
C GLN A 127 -1.89 1.19 -5.61
N PRO A 128 -2.28 1.20 -4.32
CA PRO A 128 -2.16 0.03 -3.46
C PRO A 128 -2.77 -1.21 -4.11
N VAL A 129 -2.14 -2.37 -3.95
CA VAL A 129 -2.80 -3.64 -4.23
C VAL A 129 -3.92 -3.87 -3.23
N VAL A 130 -5.08 -4.33 -3.73
CA VAL A 130 -6.26 -4.64 -2.93
C VAL A 130 -6.90 -5.96 -3.36
N GLY A 131 -7.87 -6.46 -2.60
CA GLY A 131 -8.50 -7.75 -2.86
C GLY A 131 -7.57 -8.93 -2.59
N VAL A 132 -6.63 -8.73 -1.67
CA VAL A 132 -5.69 -9.73 -1.17
C VAL A 132 -6.08 -10.13 0.24
N SER A 133 -6.01 -11.42 0.54
CA SER A 133 -6.20 -11.93 1.88
C SER A 133 -4.93 -11.80 2.72
N TRP A 134 -5.04 -12.05 4.02
CA TRP A 134 -3.87 -12.07 4.91
C TRP A 134 -2.80 -13.06 4.43
N TYR A 135 -3.21 -14.28 4.03
CA TYR A 135 -2.30 -15.29 3.48
C TYR A 135 -1.58 -14.82 2.20
N GLU A 136 -2.24 -14.08 1.33
CA GLU A 136 -1.64 -13.49 0.12
C GLU A 136 -0.63 -12.40 0.47
N ALA A 137 -0.89 -11.62 1.52
CA ALA A 137 0.00 -10.59 2.02
C ALA A 137 1.25 -11.19 2.69
N GLU A 138 1.07 -12.24 3.50
CA GLU A 138 2.16 -13.04 4.10
C GLU A 138 3.04 -13.69 3.02
N ALA A 139 2.42 -14.34 2.02
CA ALA A 139 3.12 -15.01 0.94
C ALA A 139 3.93 -14.02 0.09
N TYR A 140 3.38 -12.84 -0.19
CA TYR A 140 4.10 -11.77 -0.87
C TYR A 140 5.33 -11.33 -0.09
N ALA A 141 5.22 -11.12 1.23
CA ALA A 141 6.35 -10.74 2.07
C ALA A 141 7.45 -11.81 2.11
N SER A 142 7.04 -13.08 2.18
CA SER A 142 7.95 -14.23 2.16
C SER A 142 8.64 -14.39 0.80
N TRP A 143 7.92 -14.24 -0.31
CA TRP A 143 8.50 -14.23 -1.65
C TRP A 143 9.51 -13.10 -1.82
N LEU A 144 9.13 -11.88 -1.42
CA LEU A 144 10.01 -10.72 -1.49
C LEU A 144 11.30 -10.98 -0.70
N SER A 145 11.18 -11.64 0.45
CA SER A 145 12.33 -12.00 1.27
C SER A 145 13.31 -12.93 0.57
N GLU A 146 12.79 -13.95 -0.11
CA GLU A 146 13.61 -14.90 -0.88
C GLU A 146 14.29 -14.22 -2.07
N VAL A 147 13.54 -13.48 -2.90
CA VAL A 147 14.09 -12.92 -4.15
C VAL A 147 15.09 -11.78 -3.93
N THR A 148 15.02 -11.09 -2.79
CA THR A 148 15.98 -10.02 -2.47
C THR A 148 17.01 -10.40 -1.40
N SER A 149 16.91 -11.58 -0.80
CA SER A 149 17.75 -11.99 0.35
C SER A 149 17.72 -11.00 1.53
N LYS A 150 16.57 -10.35 1.77
CA LYS A 150 16.33 -9.45 2.91
C LYS A 150 15.13 -9.98 3.67
N SER A 151 14.99 -9.72 4.97
CA SER A 151 13.87 -10.22 5.74
C SER A 151 12.71 -9.23 5.72
N TYR A 152 11.59 -9.60 5.09
CA TYR A 152 10.35 -8.85 5.08
C TYR A 152 9.22 -9.63 5.75
N ARG A 153 8.30 -8.90 6.36
CA ARG A 153 7.07 -9.44 6.94
C ARG A 153 6.00 -8.36 7.02
N LEU A 154 4.77 -8.76 7.34
CA LEU A 154 3.76 -7.83 7.81
C LEU A 154 4.21 -7.15 9.12
N PRO A 155 3.88 -5.86 9.33
CA PRO A 155 4.11 -5.19 10.61
C PRO A 155 3.30 -5.88 11.71
N THR A 156 3.72 -5.77 12.97
CA THR A 156 2.74 -5.93 14.08
C THR A 156 1.87 -4.68 14.16
N GLU A 157 0.70 -4.77 14.80
CA GLU A 157 -0.14 -3.61 15.09
C GLU A 157 0.64 -2.52 15.83
N GLU A 158 1.47 -2.88 16.80
CA GLU A 158 2.27 -1.94 17.59
C GLU A 158 3.36 -1.26 16.76
N GLU A 159 3.99 -1.98 15.82
CA GLU A 159 4.93 -1.39 14.88
C GLU A 159 4.21 -0.40 13.95
N TRP A 160 3.06 -0.80 13.41
CA TRP A 160 2.26 0.04 12.54
C TRP A 160 1.84 1.33 13.25
N GLU A 161 1.28 1.20 14.46
CA GLU A 161 0.81 2.32 15.27
C GLU A 161 1.98 3.25 15.65
N LYS A 162 3.12 2.67 16.07
CA LYS A 162 4.32 3.44 16.39
C LYS A 162 4.81 4.26 15.20
N ALA A 163 4.77 3.71 13.99
CA ALA A 163 5.15 4.44 12.78
C ALA A 163 4.13 5.53 12.41
N ALA A 164 2.84 5.28 12.63
CA ALA A 164 1.76 6.19 12.29
C ALA A 164 1.60 7.36 13.28
N ARG A 165 2.00 7.22 14.55
CA ARG A 165 1.67 8.18 15.62
C ARG A 165 2.42 9.51 15.51
N ASP A 166 1.70 10.63 15.63
CA ASP A 166 2.29 11.96 15.77
C ASP A 166 2.97 12.11 17.16
N PRO A 167 4.23 12.57 17.23
CA PRO A 167 4.92 12.74 18.51
C PRO A 167 4.28 13.76 19.47
N ASN A 168 3.50 14.70 18.95
CA ASN A 168 2.77 15.70 19.74
C ASN A 168 1.38 15.20 20.18
N GLY A 169 1.00 13.98 19.80
CA GLY A 169 -0.31 13.41 20.03
C GLY A 169 -1.34 13.82 18.98
N GLY A 170 -2.53 13.20 19.05
CA GLY A 170 -3.60 13.37 18.07
C GLY A 170 -4.12 12.04 17.57
N ASN A 171 -5.19 12.10 16.78
CA ASN A 171 -5.86 10.93 16.23
C ASN A 171 -5.30 10.50 14.87
N TYR A 172 -4.57 11.38 14.19
CA TYR A 172 -4.03 11.15 12.85
C TYR A 172 -2.50 11.25 12.85
N PRO A 173 -1.82 10.78 11.79
CA PRO A 173 -0.36 10.87 11.69
C PRO A 173 0.23 12.28 11.73
N TRP A 174 -0.62 13.29 11.59
CA TRP A 174 -0.31 14.72 11.61
C TRP A 174 -1.04 15.48 12.73
N GLY A 175 -1.64 14.79 13.71
CA GLY A 175 -2.37 15.41 14.82
C GLY A 175 -3.90 15.32 14.69
N ASP A 176 -4.57 16.46 14.56
CA ASP A 176 -6.03 16.55 14.43
C ASP A 176 -6.50 16.35 12.97
N TRP A 177 -7.81 16.11 12.79
CA TRP A 177 -8.38 15.92 11.45
C TRP A 177 -8.19 17.16 10.58
N GLU A 178 -7.70 16.95 9.37
CA GLU A 178 -7.58 17.98 8.35
C GLU A 178 -8.06 17.44 6.99
N GLU A 179 -9.00 18.16 6.37
CA GLU A 179 -9.59 17.72 5.11
C GLU A 179 -8.53 17.70 4.01
N GLY A 180 -8.48 16.60 3.25
CA GLY A 180 -7.52 16.43 2.18
C GLY A 180 -6.11 16.07 2.65
N TYR A 181 -5.94 15.59 3.87
CA TYR A 181 -4.68 14.97 4.33
C TYR A 181 -4.71 13.44 4.20
N ALA A 182 -5.87 12.83 3.96
CA ALA A 182 -6.02 11.42 3.64
C ALA A 182 -7.09 11.17 2.56
N ASN A 183 -7.01 10.00 1.94
CA ASN A 183 -8.08 9.47 1.11
C ASN A 183 -9.09 8.70 1.98
N THR A 184 -10.05 9.40 2.56
CA THR A 184 -11.20 8.81 3.26
C THR A 184 -12.48 9.07 2.46
N ARG A 185 -13.64 8.66 2.99
CA ARG A 185 -14.95 8.92 2.37
C ARG A 185 -15.17 10.40 2.03
N GLU A 186 -14.70 11.30 2.90
CA GLU A 186 -14.81 12.76 2.76
C GLU A 186 -14.07 13.29 1.52
N ALA A 187 -13.00 12.62 1.08
CA ALA A 187 -12.27 12.99 -0.13
C ALA A 187 -13.10 12.75 -1.41
N GLY A 188 -14.13 11.89 -1.34
CA GLY A 188 -15.06 11.58 -2.43
C GLY A 188 -14.38 10.99 -3.66
N ILE A 189 -13.22 10.33 -3.51
CA ILE A 189 -12.49 9.68 -4.61
C ILE A 189 -13.15 8.35 -4.97
N ASP A 190 -13.81 7.68 -4.01
CA ASP A 190 -14.58 6.44 -4.15
C ASP A 190 -13.76 5.22 -4.67
N ARG A 191 -12.45 5.22 -4.39
CA ARG A 191 -11.48 4.14 -4.68
C ARG A 191 -10.12 4.46 -4.03
N PRO A 192 -9.17 3.50 -3.99
CA PRO A 192 -7.78 3.80 -3.65
C PRO A 192 -7.21 4.83 -4.65
N SER A 193 -6.40 5.73 -4.14
CA SER A 193 -5.63 6.68 -4.96
C SER A 193 -4.20 6.18 -5.13
N ALA A 194 -3.48 6.72 -6.11
CA ALA A 194 -2.05 6.44 -6.22
C ALA A 194 -1.35 6.82 -4.90
N VAL A 195 -0.44 5.96 -4.44
CA VAL A 195 0.25 6.17 -3.16
C VAL A 195 1.00 7.50 -3.14
N GLY A 196 1.07 8.15 -1.98
CA GLY A 196 1.82 9.39 -1.76
C GLY A 196 1.19 10.66 -2.33
N LEU A 197 -0.08 10.64 -2.74
CA LEU A 197 -0.78 11.83 -3.25
C LEU A 197 -1.32 12.76 -2.15
N PHE A 198 -1.12 12.42 -0.88
CA PHE A 198 -1.48 13.24 0.27
C PHE A 198 -0.23 13.68 1.05
N PRO A 199 0.59 14.60 0.50
CA PRO A 199 1.89 14.94 1.08
C PRO A 199 1.81 15.70 2.42
N LYS A 200 0.63 16.22 2.75
CA LYS A 200 0.38 16.84 4.06
C LYS A 200 0.00 15.82 5.14
N GLY A 201 -0.42 14.62 4.75
CA GLY A 201 -0.75 13.53 5.67
C GLY A 201 0.38 12.54 5.90
N VAL A 202 1.62 12.96 5.66
CA VAL A 202 2.82 12.13 5.90
C VAL A 202 3.03 12.01 7.40
N ALA A 203 3.19 10.79 7.89
CA ALA A 203 3.52 10.52 9.27
C ALA A 203 4.88 11.11 9.63
N HIS A 204 5.12 11.40 10.91
CA HIS A 204 6.39 11.97 11.37
C HIS A 204 7.63 11.14 10.96
N CYS A 205 7.51 9.81 10.87
CA CYS A 205 8.60 8.94 10.41
C CYS A 205 8.89 9.05 8.90
N GLY A 206 8.01 9.70 8.12
CA GLY A 206 8.09 9.82 6.67
C GLY A 206 7.24 8.80 5.89
N ALA A 207 6.50 7.91 6.58
CA ALA A 207 5.56 7.00 5.94
C ALA A 207 4.33 7.76 5.42
N HIS A 208 3.91 7.45 4.20
CA HIS A 208 2.73 8.03 3.56
C HIS A 208 1.53 7.12 3.70
N ASP A 209 0.33 7.71 3.59
CA ASP A 209 -0.95 6.98 3.53
C ASP A 209 -1.17 6.06 4.74
N MET A 210 -0.66 6.44 5.91
CA MET A 210 -0.92 5.73 7.19
C MET A 210 -2.34 5.99 7.70
N ALA A 211 -3.11 6.87 7.07
CA ALA A 211 -4.52 7.09 7.36
C ALA A 211 -5.31 7.10 6.05
N GLY A 212 -6.40 6.33 5.99
CA GLY A 212 -7.22 6.15 4.81
C GLY A 212 -6.50 5.40 3.69
N ASN A 213 -6.97 5.60 2.47
CA ASN A 213 -6.59 4.87 1.25
C ASN A 213 -6.96 3.39 1.34
N VAL A 214 -6.25 2.57 2.11
CA VAL A 214 -6.57 1.15 2.32
C VAL A 214 -6.27 0.75 3.75
N TRP A 215 -7.09 -0.11 4.32
CA TRP A 215 -6.74 -0.86 5.51
C TRP A 215 -5.51 -1.72 5.23
N GLU A 216 -4.61 -1.84 6.20
CA GLU A 216 -3.36 -2.58 6.03
C GLU A 216 -3.32 -3.81 6.95
N TRP A 217 -3.09 -4.99 6.35
CA TRP A 217 -2.90 -6.23 7.10
C TRP A 217 -1.69 -6.16 8.05
N THR A 218 -1.87 -6.64 9.28
CA THR A 218 -0.79 -6.82 10.26
C THR A 218 -0.58 -8.30 10.61
N ASN A 219 0.50 -8.60 11.32
CA ASN A 219 0.78 -9.93 11.89
C ASN A 219 0.36 -10.04 13.37
N SER A 220 -0.53 -9.18 13.85
CA SER A 220 -1.08 -9.25 15.21
C SER A 220 -2.44 -9.94 15.19
N TRP A 221 -2.64 -10.90 16.10
CA TRP A 221 -3.98 -11.46 16.35
C TRP A 221 -4.83 -10.42 17.06
N TYR A 222 -6.06 -10.26 16.60
CA TYR A 222 -7.03 -9.37 17.22
C TYR A 222 -7.72 -10.03 18.41
N ASP A 223 -8.00 -11.33 18.30
CA ASP A 223 -8.69 -12.11 19.32
C ASP A 223 -8.26 -13.59 19.34
N GLU A 224 -8.89 -14.38 20.22
CA GLU A 224 -8.64 -15.82 20.36
C GLU A 224 -9.17 -16.64 19.16
N ASP A 225 -10.04 -16.05 18.33
CA ASP A 225 -10.63 -16.68 17.14
C ASP A 225 -9.71 -16.57 15.89
N LYS A 226 -8.48 -16.08 16.08
CA LYS A 226 -7.42 -15.93 15.06
C LYS A 226 -7.80 -14.97 13.93
N GLU A 227 -8.58 -13.95 14.25
CA GLU A 227 -8.72 -12.79 13.38
C GLU A 227 -7.45 -11.95 13.44
N PHE A 228 -7.11 -11.25 12.36
CA PHE A 228 -5.93 -10.40 12.30
C PHE A 228 -6.32 -8.94 12.39
N ALA A 229 -5.54 -8.17 13.15
CA ALA A 229 -5.69 -6.74 13.21
C ALA A 229 -5.39 -6.11 11.84
N VAL A 230 -6.23 -5.17 11.43
CA VAL A 230 -6.01 -4.30 10.28
C VAL A 230 -5.98 -2.85 10.75
N CYS A 231 -5.12 -2.03 10.17
CA CYS A 231 -4.89 -0.66 10.64
C CYS A 231 -5.10 0.39 9.55
N GLY A 232 -5.42 1.62 9.95
CA GLY A 232 -5.32 2.83 9.12
C GLY A 232 -6.60 3.35 8.48
N GLY A 233 -7.66 2.54 8.35
CA GLY A 233 -8.86 2.96 7.62
C GLY A 233 -8.67 2.95 6.11
N SER A 234 -9.75 3.21 5.36
CA SER A 234 -9.71 3.18 3.90
C SER A 234 -10.41 4.36 3.23
N TRP A 235 -10.38 4.38 1.90
CA TRP A 235 -11.15 5.32 1.07
C TRP A 235 -12.67 5.23 1.29
N TYR A 236 -13.17 4.10 1.82
CA TYR A 236 -14.59 3.88 2.08
C TYR A 236 -15.04 4.36 3.47
N ASP A 237 -14.10 4.42 4.42
CA ASP A 237 -14.38 4.76 5.81
C ASP A 237 -14.47 6.28 6.01
N GLU A 238 -15.32 6.68 6.95
CA GLU A 238 -15.40 8.06 7.43
C GLU A 238 -14.17 8.40 8.28
N LEU A 239 -13.92 9.69 8.49
CA LEU A 239 -12.75 10.19 9.22
C LEU A 239 -12.53 9.48 10.56
N ASN A 240 -13.59 9.19 11.32
CA ASN A 240 -13.53 8.49 12.62
C ASN A 240 -12.99 7.05 12.52
N GLY A 241 -13.11 6.42 11.35
CA GLY A 241 -12.60 5.09 11.06
C GLY A 241 -11.14 5.07 10.59
N SER A 242 -10.52 6.22 10.33
CA SER A 242 -9.17 6.34 9.77
C SER A 242 -8.15 6.95 10.73
N HIS A 243 -8.34 6.73 12.03
CA HIS A 243 -7.43 7.21 13.08
C HIS A 243 -6.29 6.22 13.34
N VAL A 244 -5.14 6.72 13.80
CA VAL A 244 -3.94 5.94 14.15
C VAL A 244 -4.24 4.85 15.19
N LEU A 245 -5.15 5.12 16.12
CA LEU A 245 -5.55 4.18 17.17
C LEU A 245 -6.70 3.26 16.75
N ASN A 246 -7.27 3.47 15.56
CA ASN A 246 -8.36 2.65 15.08
C ASN A 246 -7.79 1.46 14.33
N SER A 247 -7.64 0.35 15.04
CA SER A 247 -7.55 -0.97 14.44
C SER A 247 -8.93 -1.61 14.38
N SER A 248 -9.14 -2.39 13.33
CA SER A 248 -10.26 -3.30 13.22
C SER A 248 -9.72 -4.71 13.07
N TRP A 249 -10.59 -5.65 12.76
CA TRP A 249 -10.23 -7.05 12.54
C TRP A 249 -10.78 -7.52 11.21
N SER A 250 -10.13 -8.54 10.66
CA SER A 250 -10.64 -9.26 9.52
C SER A 250 -10.16 -10.70 9.56
N SER A 251 -10.99 -11.64 9.09
CA SER A 251 -10.60 -13.03 8.99
C SER A 251 -9.44 -13.15 7.98
N PRO A 252 -8.43 -14.01 8.19
CA PRO A 252 -7.35 -14.18 7.23
C PRO A 252 -7.80 -14.66 5.84
N HIS A 253 -9.06 -15.12 5.74
CA HIS A 253 -9.72 -15.55 4.50
C HIS A 253 -10.40 -14.42 3.73
N ASP A 254 -10.67 -13.30 4.40
CA ASP A 254 -11.34 -12.14 3.83
C ASP A 254 -10.43 -11.41 2.86
N TRP A 255 -11.05 -10.64 1.97
CA TRP A 255 -10.41 -9.77 1.00
C TRP A 255 -11.44 -8.75 0.57
N ASP A 256 -11.03 -7.50 0.36
CA ASP A 256 -11.91 -6.48 -0.20
C ASP A 256 -11.11 -5.41 -0.97
N ASN A 257 -11.81 -4.54 -1.72
CA ASN A 257 -11.23 -3.46 -2.52
C ASN A 257 -10.68 -2.29 -1.70
N TYR A 258 -10.71 -2.42 -0.38
CA TYR A 258 -10.17 -1.48 0.59
C TYR A 258 -9.16 -2.13 1.54
N LEU A 259 -8.85 -3.42 1.40
CA LEU A 259 -7.84 -4.14 2.19
C LEU A 259 -6.57 -4.33 1.35
N GLY A 260 -5.44 -3.80 1.84
CA GLY A 260 -4.14 -3.82 1.20
C GLY A 260 -3.00 -4.24 2.14
N VAL A 261 -1.77 -3.94 1.75
CA VAL A 261 -0.56 -4.47 2.39
C VAL A 261 0.47 -3.38 2.60
N ARG A 262 1.10 -3.36 3.77
CA ARG A 262 2.37 -2.68 4.02
C ARG A 262 3.32 -3.66 4.67
N LEU A 263 4.61 -3.53 4.37
CA LEU A 263 5.63 -4.42 4.92
C LEU A 263 6.58 -3.67 5.84
N VAL A 264 7.18 -4.42 6.75
CA VAL A 264 8.41 -4.02 7.45
C VAL A 264 9.57 -4.85 6.96
N ARG A 265 10.77 -4.28 7.02
CA ARG A 265 12.04 -4.96 6.79
C ARG A 265 12.77 -5.07 8.12
N VAL A 266 13.19 -6.29 8.46
CA VAL A 266 13.96 -6.54 9.68
C VAL A 266 15.45 -6.35 9.34
N PRO A 267 16.17 -5.44 10.02
CA PRO A 267 17.60 -5.29 9.83
C PRO A 267 18.32 -6.61 10.11
N HIS A 268 19.16 -7.06 9.20
CA HIS A 268 20.03 -8.21 9.46
C HIS A 268 21.15 -7.73 10.37
N PHE A 269 21.04 -7.97 11.68
CA PHE A 269 22.16 -7.78 12.60
C PHE A 269 23.20 -8.87 12.31
N SER A 270 24.15 -8.58 11.42
CA SER A 270 25.40 -9.33 11.38
C SER A 270 26.09 -9.13 12.72
N GLY A 271 26.08 -10.17 13.56
CA GLY A 271 26.57 -10.12 14.94
C GLY A 271 27.97 -9.50 15.04
N SER A 272 28.11 -8.65 16.05
CA SER A 272 29.39 -8.12 16.55
C SER A 272 30.30 -9.22 17.08
#